data_AF-A0A7Y5NTA7-F1
#
_entry.id   AF-A0A7Y5NTA7-F1
#
_cell.length_a   1.000
_cell.length_b   1.000
_cell.length_c   1.000
_cell.angle_alpha   90.00
_cell.angle_beta   90.00
_cell.angle_gamma   90.00
#
_symmetry.space_group_name_H-M   'P 1'
#
loop_
_entity.id
_entity.type
_entity.pdbx_description
1 polymer ?
#
loop_
_entity_poly.entity_id
_entity_poly.type
_entity_poly.pdbx_seq_one_letter_code
_entity_poly.pdbx_strand_id
1 'polypeptide(L)'
;MRTFVYSALATIVGSTFLAGCSDDGDGTGGQFEGVRANYIDTYEEGTGTISKPEILDSATYSAEVESGGEFTSYPATVTDGVVEIPDVPEGAYYYQILGNEPQANGYQAFRSFIHSSERDLDLGVFRVSRPDVAPLTETFAINLGGTLTRPWQTFEQDAKGQVIQPYDDYVTVASVRAGMAGNAFAFYDSDASFKNGSPTLEGLSVDAETVLQSLIGSGGLVLADGSKGDEIVLIHQVQHGLDEKLGVPDGTEAWPAGNYYVAEAMANVAPVTMSDGEDVTLEGNFEDLPMESVDVDVRGSDFVSLITAAHAEGAVVASSAYFSVAWEPRANIVSANYYGEVLNVNADALSMPVDPVCYPDGEGMCDPAACAAGCNDAMSLVWPDDLQATFEYGNPFGGEGVYYAVARYSFTVRRTDVDRELSDTMPGSLTVSRPVGSSEPFVPVVGFVRDIRLNEQSTADEGVLEGVGTSPVVSFDPPELGTPTFYRVTIWTAEDILDEEGNPKIRKGRIARILTADTTVTIPPGVLTPGGIYLAQVEAVQNDEWTPGRPYAGSLTTGTAEIGTGYFTP
;
A
#
# COMPACT_ATOMS: atom_id res chain seq x y z
N MET A 1 1.43 -19.74 12.19
CA MET A 1 1.81 -19.27 10.85
C MET A 1 1.35 -17.81 10.77
N ARG A 2 2.23 -16.85 11.11
CA ARG A 2 1.89 -15.42 10.98
C ARG A 2 1.92 -15.10 9.49
N THR A 3 0.76 -14.90 8.89
CA THR A 3 0.66 -14.31 7.55
C THR A 3 1.12 -12.87 7.71
N PHE A 4 2.40 -12.59 7.45
CA PHE A 4 2.86 -11.21 7.35
C PHE A 4 2.19 -10.60 6.12
N VAL A 5 1.14 -9.82 6.38
CA VAL A 5 0.58 -8.93 5.38
C VAL A 5 1.65 -7.85 5.19
N TYR A 6 2.55 -8.05 4.22
CA TYR A 6 3.21 -6.92 3.59
C TYR A 6 2.10 -6.10 2.96
N SER A 7 1.60 -5.12 3.71
CA SER A 7 0.76 -4.09 3.14
C SER A 7 1.65 -3.41 2.10
N ALA A 8 1.26 -3.51 0.83
CA ALA A 8 1.84 -2.71 -0.23
C ALA A 8 1.59 -1.24 0.14
N LEU A 9 2.54 -0.64 0.86
CA LEU A 9 2.50 0.74 1.35
C LEU A 9 2.90 1.76 0.26
N ALA A 10 3.20 1.30 -0.95
CA ALA A 10 3.61 2.15 -2.05
C ALA A 10 2.51 2.29 -3.11
N THR A 11 1.44 3.06 -2.86
CA THR A 11 0.76 3.85 -3.91
C THR A 11 -0.15 4.94 -3.31
N ILE A 12 0.41 5.93 -2.62
CA ILE A 12 -0.23 7.25 -2.48
C ILE A 12 0.66 8.21 -3.26
N VAL A 13 0.28 8.47 -4.51
CA VAL A 13 1.02 9.37 -5.40
C VAL A 13 0.39 10.75 -5.27
N GLY A 14 1.19 11.75 -4.92
CA GLY A 14 0.74 13.13 -4.83
C GLY A 14 1.58 14.20 -5.50
N SER A 15 0.92 15.17 -6.12
CA SER A 15 1.49 16.46 -6.54
C SER A 15 0.44 17.58 -6.65
N THR A 16 0.64 18.69 -5.92
CA THR A 16 0.15 20.04 -6.24
C THR A 16 1.04 21.12 -5.60
N PHE A 17 1.97 21.70 -6.38
CA PHE A 17 2.27 23.13 -6.29
C PHE A 17 2.13 23.73 -7.68
N LEU A 18 1.53 24.91 -7.73
CA LEU A 18 1.58 25.83 -8.86
C LEU A 18 3.06 26.16 -9.15
N ALA A 19 3.68 25.43 -10.07
CA ALA A 19 4.37 26.16 -11.11
C ALA A 19 3.26 26.96 -11.77
N GLY A 20 3.18 28.26 -11.48
CA GLY A 20 2.49 29.15 -12.39
C GLY A 20 3.08 28.84 -13.76
N CYS A 21 2.32 28.15 -14.61
CA CYS A 21 2.28 28.53 -16.00
C CYS A 21 2.06 30.03 -15.92
N SER A 22 3.15 30.78 -16.07
CA SER A 22 3.07 32.20 -16.32
C SER A 22 2.23 32.30 -17.57
N ASP A 23 0.94 32.54 -17.37
CA ASP A 23 -0.09 32.79 -18.39
C ASP A 23 0.19 34.08 -19.18
N ASP A 24 1.40 34.62 -19.09
CA ASP A 24 1.84 35.85 -19.74
C ASP A 24 2.46 35.59 -21.14
N GLY A 25 2.41 34.34 -21.60
CA GLY A 25 2.76 33.99 -22.96
C GLY A 25 1.55 34.06 -23.89
N ASP A 26 1.21 35.25 -24.39
CA ASP A 26 0.30 35.51 -25.53
C ASP A 26 0.79 34.87 -26.86
N GLY A 27 1.50 33.75 -26.79
CA GLY A 27 1.91 32.96 -27.93
C GLY A 27 0.67 32.37 -28.59
N THR A 28 0.35 32.84 -29.78
CA THR A 28 -0.69 32.31 -30.67
C THR A 28 -0.35 30.90 -31.20
N GLY A 29 0.21 30.02 -30.36
CA GLY A 29 0.40 28.62 -30.67
C GLY A 29 -0.96 28.01 -30.96
N GLY A 30 -1.12 27.41 -32.13
CA GLY A 30 -2.37 26.75 -32.50
C GLY A 30 -2.77 25.77 -31.40
N GLN A 31 -4.05 25.80 -31.03
CA GLN A 31 -4.62 24.85 -30.08
C GLN A 31 -4.37 23.43 -30.61
N PHE A 32 -3.70 22.61 -29.81
CA PHE A 32 -3.47 21.20 -30.15
C PHE A 32 -4.83 20.49 -30.16
N GLU A 33 -5.18 19.87 -31.29
CA GLU A 33 -6.41 19.08 -31.43
C GLU A 33 -6.12 17.62 -31.04
N GLY A 34 -6.39 17.26 -29.78
CA GLY A 34 -6.16 15.93 -29.24
C GLY A 34 -6.05 15.91 -27.72
N VAL A 35 -5.36 14.89 -27.18
CA VAL A 35 -5.02 14.77 -25.76
C VAL A 35 -3.52 14.94 -25.56
N ARG A 36 -3.12 15.78 -24.61
CA ARG A 36 -1.75 15.93 -24.14
C ARG A 36 -1.64 15.47 -22.69
N ALA A 37 -0.62 14.69 -22.36
CA ALA A 37 -0.31 14.32 -20.99
C ALA A 37 1.16 14.62 -20.67
N ASN A 38 1.41 15.30 -19.56
CA ASN A 38 2.73 15.72 -19.13
C ASN A 38 3.21 14.84 -17.96
N TYR A 39 4.30 14.11 -18.15
CA TYR A 39 5.02 13.35 -17.12
C TYR A 39 6.26 14.15 -16.73
N ILE A 40 6.02 15.28 -16.05
CA ILE A 40 7.09 16.16 -15.59
C ILE A 40 7.12 16.07 -14.07
N ASP A 41 8.02 15.23 -13.58
CA ASP A 41 8.21 15.06 -12.15
C ASP A 41 8.92 16.27 -11.57
N THR A 42 8.53 16.65 -10.35
CA THR A 42 9.16 17.72 -9.60
C THR A 42 9.95 17.13 -8.44
N TYR A 43 11.25 17.32 -8.47
CA TYR A 43 12.21 16.83 -7.48
C TYR A 43 12.57 17.94 -6.52
N GLU A 44 12.68 17.64 -5.22
CA GLU A 44 13.23 18.53 -4.21
C GLU A 44 14.73 18.28 -4.02
N GLU A 45 15.53 19.34 -4.23
CA GLU A 45 16.97 19.28 -4.07
C GLU A 45 17.43 20.41 -3.13
N GLY A 46 17.64 20.09 -1.85
CA GLY A 46 18.38 20.88 -0.85
C GLY A 46 17.96 22.35 -0.62
N THR A 47 18.05 23.20 -1.65
CA THR A 47 17.71 24.62 -1.65
C THR A 47 16.61 25.00 -2.65
N GLY A 48 16.06 24.05 -3.42
CA GLY A 48 15.01 24.34 -4.41
C GLY A 48 14.34 23.11 -5.00
N THR A 49 13.60 23.32 -6.09
CA THR A 49 12.95 22.26 -6.86
C THR A 49 13.48 22.22 -8.28
N ILE A 50 13.59 21.02 -8.85
CA ILE A 50 13.93 20.81 -10.26
C ILE A 50 12.83 19.97 -10.91
N SER A 51 12.36 20.40 -12.08
CA SER A 51 11.42 19.62 -12.88
C SER A 51 12.19 18.82 -13.93
N LYS A 52 11.87 17.53 -14.06
CA LYS A 52 12.47 16.64 -15.05
C LYS A 52 11.39 15.82 -15.75
N PRO A 53 11.43 15.74 -17.09
CA PRO A 53 10.64 14.76 -17.80
C PRO A 53 10.97 13.34 -17.34
N GLU A 54 9.95 12.51 -17.17
CA GLU A 54 10.10 11.08 -16.92
C GLU A 54 10.56 10.36 -18.21
N ILE A 55 11.30 9.26 -18.03
CA ILE A 55 11.67 8.36 -19.13
C ILE A 55 10.53 7.38 -19.32
N LEU A 56 9.82 7.52 -20.45
CA LEU A 56 8.56 6.82 -20.73
C LEU A 56 8.72 5.61 -21.67
N ASP A 57 9.89 5.00 -21.74
CA ASP A 57 10.21 3.90 -22.66
C ASP A 57 9.73 2.52 -22.19
N SER A 58 9.28 2.41 -20.95
CA SER A 58 8.78 1.18 -20.31
C SER A 58 7.30 0.91 -20.56
N ALA A 59 6.60 1.80 -21.26
CA ALA A 59 5.18 1.65 -21.58
C ALA A 59 4.80 2.17 -22.97
N THR A 60 3.63 1.75 -23.42
CA THR A 60 2.92 2.31 -24.58
C THR A 60 1.72 3.11 -24.11
N TYR A 61 1.41 4.18 -24.86
CA TYR A 61 0.35 5.12 -24.52
C TYR A 61 -0.64 5.24 -25.68
N SER A 62 -1.92 5.29 -25.35
CA SER A 62 -3.00 5.51 -26.31
C SER A 62 -4.20 6.17 -25.63
N ALA A 63 -5.14 6.66 -26.43
CA ALA A 63 -6.48 7.01 -25.97
C ALA A 63 -7.46 6.02 -26.57
N GLU A 64 -8.30 5.43 -25.74
CA GLU A 64 -9.38 4.53 -26.17
C GLU A 64 -10.71 5.28 -26.08
N VAL A 65 -11.41 5.42 -27.21
CA VAL A 65 -12.69 6.14 -27.29
C VAL A 65 -13.81 5.16 -27.56
N GLU A 66 -14.78 5.11 -26.64
CA GLU A 66 -15.95 4.25 -26.77
C GLU A 66 -17.03 4.92 -27.62
N SER A 67 -17.56 4.19 -28.60
CA SER A 67 -18.70 4.62 -29.42
C SER A 67 -19.55 3.41 -29.81
N GLY A 68 -20.79 3.36 -29.32
CA GLY A 68 -21.71 2.27 -29.64
C GLY A 68 -21.27 0.89 -29.13
N GLY A 69 -20.50 0.83 -28.03
CA GLY A 69 -19.95 -0.40 -27.46
C GLY A 69 -18.69 -0.91 -28.16
N GLU A 70 -18.17 -0.18 -29.15
CA GLU A 70 -16.87 -0.44 -29.77
C GLU A 70 -15.85 0.60 -29.31
N PHE A 71 -14.57 0.20 -29.22
CA PHE A 71 -13.47 1.10 -28.88
C PHE A 71 -12.62 1.40 -30.10
N THR A 72 -12.30 2.68 -30.29
CA THR A 72 -11.30 3.12 -31.26
C THR A 72 -10.06 3.59 -30.51
N SER A 73 -8.92 2.98 -30.82
CA SER A 73 -7.62 3.32 -30.22
C SER A 73 -6.91 4.40 -31.04
N TYR A 74 -6.43 5.44 -30.36
CA TYR A 74 -5.65 6.53 -30.92
C TYR A 74 -4.22 6.44 -30.37
N PRO A 75 -3.21 6.19 -31.21
CA PRO A 75 -1.85 6.00 -30.75
C PRO A 75 -1.20 7.32 -30.33
N ALA A 76 -0.37 7.26 -29.29
CA ALA A 76 0.39 8.41 -28.84
C ALA A 76 1.76 8.55 -29.53
N THR A 77 2.28 9.78 -29.52
CA THR A 77 3.70 10.08 -29.70
C THR A 77 4.27 10.61 -28.40
N VAL A 78 5.47 10.15 -28.04
CA VAL A 78 6.15 10.53 -26.80
C VAL A 78 7.37 11.37 -27.15
N THR A 79 7.53 12.53 -26.51
CA THR A 79 8.71 13.41 -26.67
C THR A 79 8.97 14.13 -25.36
N ASP A 80 10.16 13.94 -24.78
CA ASP A 80 10.63 14.63 -23.57
C ASP A 80 9.58 14.66 -22.43
N GLY A 81 9.05 13.49 -22.05
CA GLY A 81 8.03 13.31 -21.00
C GLY A 81 6.65 13.86 -21.35
N VAL A 82 6.44 14.36 -22.56
CA VAL A 82 5.12 14.76 -23.06
C VAL A 82 4.58 13.67 -23.99
N VAL A 83 3.36 13.23 -23.71
CA VAL A 83 2.61 12.28 -24.52
C VAL A 83 1.52 13.04 -25.26
N GLU A 84 1.56 13.05 -26.59
CA GLU A 84 0.57 13.69 -27.44
C GLU A 84 -0.21 12.64 -28.23
N ILE A 85 -1.53 12.72 -28.20
CA ILE A 85 -2.46 11.81 -28.87
C ILE A 85 -3.35 12.66 -29.79
N PRO A 86 -2.98 12.83 -31.06
CA PRO A 86 -3.74 13.66 -31.99
C PRO A 86 -5.07 13.00 -32.35
N ASP A 87 -5.99 13.79 -32.90
CA ASP A 87 -7.25 13.35 -33.51
C ASP A 87 -8.23 12.65 -32.55
N VAL A 88 -7.99 12.67 -31.24
CA VAL A 88 -8.95 12.18 -30.23
C VAL A 88 -10.20 13.06 -30.28
N PRO A 89 -11.39 12.51 -30.60
CA PRO A 89 -12.62 13.29 -30.67
C PRO A 89 -12.97 13.94 -29.32
N GLU A 90 -13.72 15.05 -29.38
CA GLU A 90 -14.32 15.68 -28.20
C GLU A 90 -15.21 14.70 -27.41
N GLY A 91 -15.17 14.78 -26.07
CA GLY A 91 -15.86 13.85 -25.17
C GLY A 91 -14.93 13.01 -24.27
N ALA A 92 -15.52 12.04 -23.57
CA ALA A 92 -14.82 11.15 -22.66
C ALA A 92 -13.99 10.10 -23.42
N TYR A 93 -12.86 9.72 -22.84
CA TYR A 93 -11.95 8.70 -23.36
C TYR A 93 -11.22 8.02 -22.19
N TYR A 94 -10.56 6.91 -22.49
CA TYR A 94 -9.64 6.26 -21.56
C TYR A 94 -8.21 6.55 -21.99
N TYR A 95 -7.47 7.34 -21.21
CA TYR A 95 -6.03 7.44 -21.38
C TYR A 95 -5.39 6.15 -20.88
N GLN A 96 -4.81 5.36 -21.79
CA GLN A 96 -4.23 4.04 -21.49
C GLN A 96 -2.71 4.15 -21.33
N ILE A 97 -2.21 3.49 -20.29
CA ILE A 97 -0.79 3.19 -20.05
C ILE A 97 -0.67 1.66 -20.02
N LEU A 98 0.04 1.09 -20.99
CA LEU A 98 0.29 -0.35 -21.05
C LEU A 98 1.78 -0.59 -20.85
N GLY A 99 2.14 -1.24 -19.74
CA GLY A 99 3.53 -1.63 -19.47
C GLY A 99 4.07 -2.58 -20.56
N ASN A 100 5.37 -2.45 -20.87
CA ASN A 100 6.00 -3.24 -21.93
C ASN A 100 6.35 -4.66 -21.48
N GLU A 101 6.54 -4.88 -20.18
CA GLU A 101 6.95 -6.16 -19.63
C GLU A 101 5.80 -6.88 -18.93
N PRO A 102 5.71 -8.22 -19.07
CA PRO A 102 4.93 -9.05 -18.16
C PRO A 102 5.38 -8.80 -16.72
N GLN A 103 4.47 -8.93 -15.76
CA GLN A 103 4.88 -8.85 -14.35
C GLN A 103 5.80 -10.03 -14.01
N ALA A 104 6.70 -9.85 -13.03
CA ALA A 104 7.69 -10.86 -12.60
C ALA A 104 7.11 -12.26 -12.32
N ASN A 105 5.81 -12.35 -12.03
CA ASN A 105 5.10 -13.60 -11.74
C ASN A 105 4.44 -14.28 -12.97
N GLY A 106 4.76 -13.81 -14.17
CA GLY A 106 4.20 -14.31 -15.43
C GLY A 106 2.80 -13.79 -15.74
N TYR A 107 2.31 -12.79 -15.01
CA TYR A 107 1.05 -12.14 -15.33
C TYR A 107 1.17 -11.28 -16.59
N GLN A 108 0.02 -11.04 -17.22
CA GLN A 108 -0.09 -10.09 -18.32
C GLN A 108 0.44 -8.71 -17.89
N ALA A 109 0.94 -7.96 -18.87
CA ALA A 109 1.33 -6.58 -18.66
C ALA A 109 0.18 -5.79 -18.02
N PHE A 110 0.50 -5.05 -16.96
CA PHE A 110 -0.48 -4.23 -16.25
C PHE A 110 -0.96 -3.08 -17.14
N ARG A 111 -2.28 -2.86 -17.17
CA ARG A 111 -2.91 -1.74 -17.86
C ARG A 111 -3.45 -0.73 -16.86
N SER A 112 -3.02 0.51 -16.94
CA SER A 112 -3.64 1.62 -16.19
C SER A 112 -4.45 2.48 -17.14
N PHE A 113 -5.66 2.85 -16.73
CA PHE A 113 -6.56 3.72 -17.49
C PHE A 113 -6.97 4.91 -16.64
N ILE A 114 -7.05 6.09 -17.25
CA ILE A 114 -7.68 7.27 -16.67
C ILE A 114 -8.89 7.61 -17.55
N HIS A 115 -10.10 7.44 -17.02
CA HIS A 115 -11.35 7.82 -17.67
C HIS A 115 -11.60 9.31 -17.42
N SER A 116 -11.47 10.13 -18.47
CA SER A 116 -11.53 11.59 -18.37
C SER A 116 -12.03 12.21 -19.68
N SER A 117 -12.42 13.48 -19.61
CA SER A 117 -12.67 14.34 -20.77
C SER A 117 -11.65 15.48 -20.91
N GLU A 118 -10.70 15.57 -19.97
CA GLU A 118 -9.67 16.61 -19.97
C GLU A 118 -8.74 16.44 -21.17
N ARG A 119 -8.27 17.55 -21.75
CA ARG A 119 -7.39 17.53 -22.93
C ARG A 119 -5.93 17.74 -22.58
N ASP A 120 -5.66 18.28 -21.41
CA ASP A 120 -4.32 18.46 -20.85
C ASP A 120 -4.28 17.75 -19.49
N LEU A 121 -3.52 16.66 -19.42
CA LEU A 121 -3.26 15.91 -18.19
C LEU A 121 -1.89 16.29 -17.62
N ASP A 122 -1.82 16.53 -16.32
CA ASP A 122 -0.59 16.58 -15.54
C ASP A 122 -0.49 15.27 -14.75
N LEU A 123 0.37 14.38 -15.24
CA LEU A 123 0.66 13.07 -14.67
C LEU A 123 2.00 13.06 -13.93
N GLY A 124 2.66 14.22 -13.80
CA GLY A 124 3.89 14.37 -13.05
C GLY A 124 3.66 14.22 -11.55
N VAL A 125 4.66 13.68 -10.87
CA VAL A 125 4.59 13.44 -9.42
C VAL A 125 5.63 14.28 -8.67
N PHE A 126 5.37 14.54 -7.40
CA PHE A 126 6.36 15.19 -6.54
C PHE A 126 7.27 14.14 -5.89
N ARG A 127 8.58 14.40 -5.92
CA ARG A 127 9.61 13.51 -5.38
C ARG A 127 10.56 14.28 -4.47
N VAL A 128 10.97 13.65 -3.39
CA VAL A 128 11.93 14.21 -2.41
C VAL A 128 13.36 13.72 -2.64
N SER A 129 13.56 12.91 -3.67
CA SER A 129 14.86 12.44 -4.11
C SER A 129 15.47 13.35 -5.17
N ARG A 130 16.70 13.08 -5.58
CA ARG A 130 17.30 13.65 -6.79
C ARG A 130 16.90 12.85 -8.05
N PRO A 131 16.84 13.48 -9.24
CA PRO A 131 16.44 12.82 -10.48
C PRO A 131 17.53 11.97 -11.14
N ASP A 132 18.78 12.08 -10.69
CA ASP A 132 19.94 11.41 -11.29
C ASP A 132 20.48 10.26 -10.43
N VAL A 133 19.63 9.64 -9.60
CA VAL A 133 19.98 8.42 -8.85
C VAL A 133 20.26 7.27 -9.80
N ALA A 134 21.26 6.46 -9.46
CA ALA A 134 21.62 5.30 -10.26
C ALA A 134 20.72 4.12 -9.86
N PRO A 135 20.21 3.32 -10.82
CA PRO A 135 19.52 2.09 -10.50
C PRO A 135 20.51 1.04 -9.96
N LEU A 136 20.00 0.14 -9.12
CA LEU A 136 20.62 -1.12 -8.74
C LEU A 136 20.24 -2.18 -9.80
N THR A 137 21.23 -2.79 -10.45
CA THR A 137 20.99 -3.84 -11.46
C THR A 137 21.62 -5.18 -11.08
N GLU A 138 22.53 -5.21 -10.12
CA GLU A 138 23.13 -6.40 -9.52
C GLU A 138 22.99 -6.34 -7.99
N THR A 139 22.50 -7.42 -7.37
CA THR A 139 22.40 -7.48 -5.90
C THR A 139 23.77 -7.56 -5.22
N PHE A 140 23.85 -7.08 -3.98
CA PHE A 140 25.04 -7.13 -3.12
C PHE A 140 24.63 -7.22 -1.65
N ALA A 141 25.59 -7.53 -0.78
CA ALA A 141 25.37 -7.56 0.66
C ALA A 141 25.53 -6.16 1.29
N ILE A 142 24.54 -5.76 2.08
CA ILE A 142 24.61 -4.60 2.98
C ILE A 142 25.02 -5.12 4.36
N ASN A 143 26.22 -4.77 4.79
CA ASN A 143 26.75 -5.11 6.10
C ASN A 143 26.48 -3.95 7.06
N LEU A 144 25.64 -4.19 8.08
CA LEU A 144 25.29 -3.20 9.08
C LEU A 144 26.20 -3.34 10.30
N GLY A 145 26.59 -2.21 10.88
CA GLY A 145 27.45 -2.17 12.06
C GLY A 145 27.21 -0.93 12.92
N GLY A 146 27.44 -1.05 14.22
CA GLY A 146 27.26 0.06 15.14
C GLY A 146 27.10 -0.33 16.59
N THR A 147 27.22 0.65 17.48
CA THR A 147 26.83 0.52 18.90
C THR A 147 25.41 1.03 19.08
N LEU A 148 24.55 0.23 19.69
CA LEU A 148 23.16 0.58 19.98
C LEU A 148 23.06 1.30 21.33
N THR A 149 22.13 2.25 21.47
CA THR A 149 21.80 2.86 22.76
C THR A 149 20.99 1.92 23.65
N ARG A 150 20.28 0.97 23.04
CA ARG A 150 19.49 -0.07 23.69
C ARG A 150 19.88 -1.45 23.17
N PRO A 151 19.95 -2.48 24.02
CA PRO A 151 20.18 -3.83 23.54
C PRO A 151 19.10 -4.28 22.57
N TRP A 152 19.48 -4.92 21.47
CA TRP A 152 18.56 -5.43 20.46
C TRP A 152 17.60 -6.48 21.02
N GLN A 153 16.34 -6.46 20.57
CA GLN A 153 15.35 -7.48 20.86
C GLN A 153 15.15 -8.38 19.64
N THR A 154 15.22 -9.70 19.82
CA THR A 154 14.86 -10.64 18.74
C THR A 154 13.92 -11.70 19.25
N PHE A 155 13.07 -12.20 18.36
CA PHE A 155 12.08 -13.19 18.68
C PHE A 155 12.76 -14.48 19.15
N GLU A 156 12.44 -14.92 20.36
CA GLU A 156 12.99 -16.16 20.93
C GLU A 156 11.87 -17.13 21.28
N GLN A 157 12.08 -18.40 20.93
CA GLN A 157 11.29 -19.53 21.39
C GLN A 157 12.14 -20.45 22.26
N ASP A 158 11.51 -21.06 23.27
CA ASP A 158 12.12 -22.13 24.03
C ASP A 158 12.23 -23.43 23.21
N ALA A 159 12.84 -24.47 23.79
CA ALA A 159 13.01 -25.77 23.12
C ALA A 159 11.69 -26.51 22.81
N LYS A 160 10.55 -26.00 23.29
CA LYS A 160 9.20 -26.52 23.03
C LYS A 160 8.44 -25.66 22.01
N GLY A 161 9.06 -24.62 21.45
CA GLY A 161 8.42 -23.67 20.55
C GLY A 161 7.55 -22.62 21.26
N GLN A 162 7.62 -22.52 22.60
CA GLN A 162 6.91 -21.47 23.33
C GLN A 162 7.67 -20.16 23.20
N VAL A 163 6.95 -19.08 22.88
CA VAL A 163 7.53 -17.75 22.75
C VAL A 163 7.99 -17.27 24.14
N ILE A 164 9.27 -16.92 24.26
CA ILE A 164 9.88 -16.36 25.48
C ILE A 164 10.28 -14.89 25.32
N GLN A 165 10.47 -14.43 24.08
CA GLN A 165 10.60 -13.02 23.69
C GLN A 165 9.74 -12.83 22.42
N PRO A 166 8.59 -12.13 22.50
CA PRO A 166 7.69 -11.96 21.35
C PRO A 166 8.12 -10.86 20.39
N TYR A 167 9.12 -10.06 20.76
CA TYR A 167 9.54 -8.86 20.06
C TYR A 167 10.74 -9.10 19.15
N ASP A 168 10.74 -8.45 17.99
CA ASP A 168 11.81 -8.48 16.99
C ASP A 168 11.99 -7.07 16.43
N ASP A 169 13.09 -6.44 16.83
CA ASP A 169 13.50 -5.13 16.32
C ASP A 169 13.90 -5.23 14.85
N TYR A 170 13.96 -4.08 14.18
CA TYR A 170 14.58 -3.98 12.87
C TYR A 170 15.36 -2.68 12.69
N VAL A 171 16.27 -2.65 11.72
CA VAL A 171 16.95 -1.43 11.28
C VAL A 171 16.36 -0.97 9.96
N THR A 172 15.86 0.25 9.90
CA THR A 172 15.57 0.88 8.61
C THR A 172 16.85 1.53 8.07
N VAL A 173 17.26 1.15 6.87
CA VAL A 173 18.28 1.86 6.08
C VAL A 173 17.55 2.85 5.18
N ALA A 174 17.79 4.14 5.34
CA ALA A 174 17.07 5.16 4.55
C ALA A 174 17.99 6.25 4.00
N SER A 175 17.67 6.74 2.82
CA SER A 175 18.22 7.96 2.24
C SER A 175 17.13 8.70 1.46
N VAL A 176 16.67 9.82 2.03
CA VAL A 176 15.59 10.64 1.45
C VAL A 176 15.99 11.15 0.07
N ARG A 177 17.22 11.70 -0.03
CA ARG A 177 17.75 12.27 -1.27
C ARG A 177 18.01 11.23 -2.34
N ALA A 178 18.35 9.99 -1.96
CA ALA A 178 18.43 8.89 -2.92
C ALA A 178 17.06 8.27 -3.24
N GLY A 179 16.00 8.56 -2.49
CA GLY A 179 14.70 7.88 -2.65
C GLY A 179 14.78 6.39 -2.32
N MET A 180 15.59 6.04 -1.34
CA MET A 180 15.90 4.66 -0.93
C MET A 180 15.45 4.44 0.51
N ALA A 181 14.74 3.34 0.78
CA ALA A 181 14.52 2.85 2.14
C ALA A 181 14.48 1.32 2.16
N GLY A 182 14.76 0.70 3.29
CA GLY A 182 14.66 -0.75 3.44
C GLY A 182 14.69 -1.18 4.89
N ASN A 183 14.06 -2.30 5.22
CA ASN A 183 13.99 -2.81 6.59
C ASN A 183 14.80 -4.09 6.73
N ALA A 184 15.85 -4.05 7.56
CA ALA A 184 16.70 -5.19 7.87
C ALA A 184 16.28 -5.82 9.20
N PHE A 185 15.70 -7.02 9.13
CA PHE A 185 15.32 -7.81 10.29
C PHE A 185 16.41 -8.83 10.64
N ALA A 186 16.50 -9.22 11.91
CA ALA A 186 17.47 -10.22 12.36
C ALA A 186 17.25 -11.60 11.69
N PHE A 187 16.01 -11.97 11.36
CA PHE A 187 15.73 -13.25 10.70
C PHE A 187 16.14 -13.33 9.23
N TYR A 188 16.54 -12.20 8.60
CA TYR A 188 17.16 -12.23 7.27
C TYR A 188 18.62 -12.64 7.30
N ASP A 189 19.27 -12.59 8.46
CA ASP A 189 20.61 -13.12 8.63
C ASP A 189 20.56 -14.65 8.55
N SER A 190 21.01 -15.20 7.41
CA SER A 190 21.09 -16.64 7.20
C SER A 190 22.03 -17.34 8.18
N ASP A 191 22.98 -16.61 8.78
CA ASP A 191 23.94 -17.14 9.74
C ASP A 191 23.45 -17.07 11.20
N ALA A 192 22.24 -16.52 11.43
CA ALA A 192 21.59 -16.39 12.74
C ALA A 192 22.54 -15.88 13.84
N SER A 193 23.47 -14.99 13.46
CA SER A 193 24.59 -14.61 14.32
C SER A 193 24.16 -13.56 15.36
N PHE A 194 23.07 -12.85 15.08
CA PHE A 194 22.57 -11.77 15.89
C PHE A 194 21.70 -12.25 17.05
N LYS A 195 21.97 -11.76 18.27
CA LYS A 195 21.39 -12.30 19.51
C LYS A 195 20.59 -11.26 20.27
N ASN A 196 19.51 -11.73 20.92
CA ASN A 196 18.75 -10.96 21.90
C ASN A 196 19.69 -10.39 22.97
N GLY A 197 19.52 -9.11 23.29
CA GLY A 197 20.35 -8.37 24.23
C GLY A 197 21.72 -7.92 23.69
N SER A 198 21.98 -8.02 22.38
CA SER A 198 23.23 -7.49 21.79
C SER A 198 23.29 -5.96 21.91
N PRO A 199 24.37 -5.37 22.46
CA PRO A 199 24.54 -3.91 22.51
C PRO A 199 25.13 -3.32 21.21
N THR A 200 25.42 -4.16 20.21
CA THR A 200 25.99 -3.75 18.92
C THR A 200 25.26 -4.43 17.78
N LEU A 201 25.26 -3.83 16.59
CA LEU A 201 24.75 -4.39 15.32
C LEU A 201 25.79 -5.24 14.56
N GLU A 202 26.88 -5.64 15.20
CA GLU A 202 27.97 -6.34 14.50
C GLU A 202 27.49 -7.70 13.94
N GLY A 203 27.66 -7.91 12.64
CA GLY A 203 27.44 -9.19 11.96
C GLY A 203 26.14 -9.29 11.15
N LEU A 204 25.26 -8.29 11.20
CA LEU A 204 24.05 -8.28 10.38
C LEU A 204 24.40 -7.97 8.92
N SER A 205 24.32 -8.99 8.06
CA SER A 205 24.50 -8.88 6.61
C SER A 205 23.21 -9.26 5.91
N VAL A 206 22.72 -8.38 5.04
CA VAL A 206 21.44 -8.58 4.33
C VAL A 206 21.61 -8.34 2.84
N ASP A 207 20.88 -9.10 2.03
CA ASP A 207 20.84 -8.91 0.58
C ASP A 207 20.07 -7.62 0.24
N ALA A 208 20.67 -6.76 -0.59
CA ALA A 208 20.09 -5.47 -0.98
C ALA A 208 18.74 -5.62 -1.69
N GLU A 209 18.55 -6.67 -2.51
CA GLU A 209 17.28 -6.94 -3.20
C GLU A 209 16.18 -7.38 -2.22
N THR A 210 16.57 -8.01 -1.12
CA THR A 210 15.62 -8.45 -0.07
C THR A 210 15.18 -7.29 0.82
N VAL A 211 16.10 -6.38 1.16
CA VAL A 211 15.87 -5.35 2.17
C VAL A 211 15.48 -4.01 1.58
N LEU A 212 16.14 -3.58 0.51
CA LEU A 212 15.86 -2.29 -0.08
C LEU A 212 14.54 -2.33 -0.85
N GLN A 213 13.85 -1.21 -0.79
CA GLN A 213 12.67 -0.90 -1.57
C GLN A 213 12.96 0.43 -2.28
N SER A 214 12.66 0.45 -3.57
CA SER A 214 12.69 1.69 -4.30
C SER A 214 11.46 2.46 -3.91
N LEU A 215 11.67 3.69 -3.45
CA LEU A 215 10.56 4.60 -3.30
C LEU A 215 10.23 5.26 -4.65
N ILE A 216 11.14 5.18 -5.63
CA ILE A 216 11.02 5.84 -6.93
C ILE A 216 10.23 4.95 -7.89
N GLY A 217 8.91 4.86 -7.69
CA GLY A 217 7.96 4.27 -8.63
C GLY A 217 8.41 2.94 -9.26
N SER A 218 8.10 2.75 -10.54
CA SER A 218 8.42 1.54 -11.32
C SER A 218 9.90 1.38 -11.68
N GLY A 219 10.81 2.22 -11.17
CA GLY A 219 12.20 2.33 -11.63
C GLY A 219 13.19 1.29 -11.11
N GLY A 220 12.75 0.33 -10.27
CA GLY A 220 13.64 -0.60 -9.61
C GLY A 220 14.43 0.05 -8.46
N LEU A 221 15.19 -0.77 -7.72
CA LEU A 221 16.02 -0.35 -6.59
C LEU A 221 17.07 0.68 -7.01
N VAL A 222 17.52 1.54 -6.09
CA VAL A 222 18.43 2.66 -6.40
C VAL A 222 19.61 2.71 -5.42
N LEU A 223 20.71 3.31 -5.89
CA LEU A 223 21.97 3.43 -5.16
C LEU A 223 22.13 4.84 -4.57
N ALA A 224 22.56 4.90 -3.31
CA ALA A 224 22.97 6.15 -2.68
C ALA A 224 24.40 6.54 -3.09
N ASP A 225 24.62 7.84 -3.35
CA ASP A 225 25.92 8.43 -3.67
C ASP A 225 26.22 9.61 -2.75
N GLY A 226 26.97 9.34 -1.68
CA GLY A 226 27.38 10.35 -0.70
C GLY A 226 28.20 11.49 -1.31
N SER A 227 28.84 11.30 -2.47
CA SER A 227 29.54 12.37 -3.18
C SER A 227 28.60 13.40 -3.82
N LYS A 228 27.32 13.03 -4.02
CA LYS A 228 26.23 13.89 -4.48
C LYS A 228 25.36 14.42 -3.33
N GLY A 229 25.78 14.18 -2.09
CA GLY A 229 25.09 14.61 -0.89
C GLY A 229 23.95 13.70 -0.48
N ASP A 230 23.93 12.44 -0.92
CA ASP A 230 23.00 11.45 -0.38
C ASP A 230 23.44 11.07 1.04
N GLU A 231 22.58 11.32 2.00
CA GLU A 231 22.80 10.96 3.40
C GLU A 231 22.08 9.65 3.68
N ILE A 232 22.81 8.67 4.20
CA ILE A 232 22.23 7.42 4.68
C ILE A 232 22.11 7.49 6.20
N VAL A 233 20.92 7.19 6.70
CA VAL A 233 20.65 7.02 8.12
C VAL A 233 20.27 5.57 8.39
N LEU A 234 20.74 5.05 9.53
CA LEU A 234 20.26 3.81 10.11
C LEU A 234 19.31 4.16 11.24
N ILE A 235 18.12 3.57 11.24
CA ILE A 235 17.07 3.86 12.23
C ILE A 235 16.78 2.58 12.99
N HIS A 236 17.00 2.57 14.31
CA HIS A 236 16.64 1.43 15.15
C HIS A 236 15.16 1.55 15.52
N GLN A 237 14.37 0.66 14.92
CA GLN A 237 12.93 0.54 15.13
C GLN A 237 12.70 -0.53 16.19
N VAL A 238 12.24 -0.10 17.36
CA VAL A 238 12.10 -0.96 18.54
C VAL A 238 10.66 -1.42 18.67
N GLN A 239 10.45 -2.72 18.84
CA GLN A 239 9.13 -3.31 18.99
C GLN A 239 8.71 -3.37 20.46
N HIS A 240 7.48 -2.95 20.73
CA HIS A 240 6.87 -2.99 22.06
C HIS A 240 5.50 -3.67 22.02
N GLY A 241 5.09 -4.23 23.16
CA GLY A 241 3.75 -4.81 23.35
C GLY A 241 2.70 -3.74 23.64
N LEU A 242 1.52 -3.89 23.06
CA LEU A 242 0.41 -2.98 23.36
C LEU A 242 -0.25 -3.25 24.70
N ASP A 243 -0.20 -4.48 25.21
CA ASP A 243 -0.66 -4.84 26.56
C ASP A 243 0.05 -4.00 27.65
N GLU A 244 1.37 -3.87 27.58
CA GLU A 244 2.16 -3.03 28.50
C GLU A 244 1.78 -1.55 28.35
N LYS A 245 1.65 -1.08 27.10
CA LYS A 245 1.35 0.33 26.81
C LYS A 245 -0.05 0.74 27.27
N LEU A 246 -1.04 -0.14 27.08
CA LEU A 246 -2.45 0.13 27.39
C LEU A 246 -2.80 -0.24 28.84
N GLY A 247 -1.94 -1.03 29.52
CA GLY A 247 -2.22 -1.51 30.87
C GLY A 247 -3.38 -2.50 30.94
N VAL A 248 -3.65 -3.20 29.83
CA VAL A 248 -4.73 -4.18 29.69
C VAL A 248 -4.11 -5.56 29.46
N PRO A 249 -4.50 -6.60 30.22
CA PRO A 249 -3.98 -7.94 30.01
C PRO A 249 -4.28 -8.48 28.60
N ASP A 250 -3.32 -9.19 28.03
CA ASP A 250 -3.46 -9.89 26.76
C ASP A 250 -4.62 -10.90 26.75
N GLY A 251 -5.22 -11.12 25.57
CA GLY A 251 -6.18 -12.19 25.30
C GLY A 251 -7.66 -11.90 25.56
N THR A 252 -8.02 -10.69 25.96
CA THR A 252 -9.44 -10.29 26.13
C THR A 252 -9.96 -9.30 25.09
N GLU A 253 -9.03 -8.57 24.45
CA GLU A 253 -9.29 -7.56 23.44
C GLU A 253 -8.20 -7.70 22.35
N ALA A 254 -8.49 -7.26 21.12
CA ALA A 254 -7.52 -7.42 20.03
C ALA A 254 -6.34 -6.44 20.12
N TRP A 255 -6.54 -5.21 20.62
CA TRP A 255 -5.45 -4.23 20.76
C TRP A 255 -4.34 -4.68 21.71
N PRO A 256 -4.62 -5.19 22.93
CA PRO A 256 -3.57 -5.71 23.82
C PRO A 256 -2.71 -6.83 23.22
N ALA A 257 -3.26 -7.63 22.29
CA ALA A 257 -2.51 -8.69 21.59
C ALA A 257 -1.61 -8.14 20.45
N GLY A 258 -1.75 -6.85 20.13
CA GLY A 258 -0.98 -6.17 19.10
C GLY A 258 0.39 -5.70 19.59
N ASN A 259 1.08 -4.99 18.70
CA ASN A 259 2.39 -4.42 18.96
C ASN A 259 2.49 -3.02 18.34
N TYR A 260 3.54 -2.31 18.70
CA TYR A 260 3.91 -1.08 18.02
C TYR A 260 5.42 -1.00 17.83
N TYR A 261 5.83 -0.41 16.71
CA TYR A 261 7.22 -0.08 16.41
C TYR A 261 7.41 1.43 16.51
N VAL A 262 8.54 1.83 17.07
CA VAL A 262 8.90 3.24 17.19
C VAL A 262 10.37 3.45 16.85
N ALA A 263 10.65 4.53 16.11
CA ALA A 263 12.01 5.00 15.90
C ALA A 263 12.53 5.61 17.22
N GLU A 264 13.39 4.88 17.92
CA GLU A 264 13.94 5.32 19.22
C GLU A 264 15.37 5.85 19.13
N ALA A 265 16.14 5.36 18.16
CA ALA A 265 17.52 5.76 17.97
C ALA A 265 17.87 5.81 16.48
N MET A 266 18.84 6.65 16.13
CA MET A 266 19.38 6.71 14.78
C MET A 266 20.90 6.78 14.79
N ALA A 267 21.52 6.34 13.70
CA ALA A 267 22.92 6.57 13.42
C ALA A 267 23.07 7.23 12.05
N ASN A 268 23.82 8.33 12.00
CA ASN A 268 24.27 8.90 10.74
C ASN A 268 25.42 8.05 10.19
N VAL A 269 25.30 7.61 8.94
CA VAL A 269 26.37 6.89 8.26
C VAL A 269 27.32 7.90 7.62
N ALA A 270 28.63 7.65 7.68
CA ALA A 270 29.58 8.46 6.94
C ALA A 270 29.24 8.45 5.44
N PRO A 271 29.50 9.53 4.67
CA PRO A 271 29.19 9.56 3.26
C PRO A 271 29.78 8.35 2.53
N VAL A 272 28.91 7.58 1.86
CA VAL A 272 29.24 6.36 1.15
C VAL A 272 28.67 6.42 -0.26
N THR A 273 29.44 5.96 -1.24
CA THR A 273 28.95 5.74 -2.60
C THR A 273 28.77 4.24 -2.78
N MET A 274 27.52 3.82 -2.95
CA MET A 274 27.19 2.43 -3.25
C MET A 274 27.48 2.18 -4.74
N SER A 275 28.17 1.08 -5.04
CA SER A 275 28.38 0.61 -6.40
C SER A 275 27.49 -0.60 -6.67
N ASP A 276 27.01 -0.73 -7.90
CA ASP A 276 26.22 -1.88 -8.33
C ASP A 276 27.03 -3.19 -8.19
N GLY A 277 26.45 -4.21 -7.56
CA GLY A 277 27.10 -5.51 -7.32
C GLY A 277 28.27 -5.53 -6.33
N GLU A 278 28.62 -4.41 -5.68
CA GLU A 278 29.69 -4.37 -4.66
C GLU A 278 29.12 -4.29 -3.24
N ASP A 279 29.53 -5.21 -2.37
CA ASP A 279 29.15 -5.19 -0.96
C ASP A 279 29.50 -3.85 -0.31
N VAL A 280 28.58 -3.34 0.52
CA VAL A 280 28.75 -2.10 1.26
C VAL A 280 28.75 -2.37 2.75
N THR A 281 29.50 -1.58 3.51
CA THR A 281 29.41 -1.55 4.98
C THR A 281 28.87 -0.20 5.42
N LEU A 282 27.77 -0.22 6.18
CA LEU A 282 27.14 0.96 6.76
C LEU A 282 27.34 0.91 8.27
N GLU A 283 28.21 1.78 8.77
CA GLU A 283 28.53 1.87 10.20
C GLU A 283 28.11 3.22 10.79
N GLY A 284 27.59 3.19 12.01
CA GLY A 284 27.35 4.40 12.79
C GLY A 284 27.14 4.12 14.28
N ASN A 285 27.31 5.16 15.09
CA ASN A 285 26.97 5.09 16.52
C ASN A 285 25.54 5.58 16.69
N PHE A 286 24.68 4.76 17.29
CA PHE A 286 23.31 5.14 17.52
C PHE A 286 23.24 6.17 18.65
N GLU A 287 22.39 7.16 18.45
CA GLU A 287 22.03 8.18 19.43
C GLU A 287 20.52 8.15 19.63
N ASP A 288 20.07 8.34 20.87
CA ASP A 288 18.65 8.40 21.18
C ASP A 288 18.01 9.59 20.45
N LEU A 289 16.85 9.34 19.84
CA LEU A 289 16.07 10.38 19.19
C LEU A 289 15.33 11.23 20.23
N PRO A 290 15.21 12.55 20.03
CA PRO A 290 14.25 13.36 20.76
C PRO A 290 12.83 12.83 20.48
N MET A 291 12.15 12.40 21.54
CA MET A 291 10.79 11.86 21.44
C MET A 291 9.74 12.97 21.47
N GLU A 292 8.81 12.92 20.54
CA GLU A 292 7.57 13.70 20.51
C GLU A 292 6.39 12.79 20.91
N SER A 293 5.24 13.37 21.27
CA SER A 293 4.04 12.61 21.62
C SER A 293 2.91 12.85 20.63
N VAL A 294 2.14 11.79 20.33
CA VAL A 294 0.90 11.85 19.57
C VAL A 294 -0.23 11.22 20.38
N ASP A 295 -1.34 11.96 20.50
CA ASP A 295 -2.58 11.41 21.01
C ASP A 295 -3.31 10.69 19.86
N VAL A 296 -3.45 9.38 20.01
CA VAL A 296 -4.16 8.51 19.08
C VAL A 296 -5.58 8.31 19.60
N ASP A 297 -6.57 8.62 18.76
CA ASP A 297 -7.99 8.37 18.99
C ASP A 297 -8.57 7.75 17.71
N VAL A 298 -8.50 6.43 17.58
CA VAL A 298 -9.07 5.67 16.44
C VAL A 298 -10.38 5.06 16.89
N ARG A 299 -11.46 5.32 16.14
CA ARG A 299 -12.79 4.76 16.42
C ARG A 299 -13.00 3.46 15.66
N GLY A 300 -12.32 2.40 16.11
CA GLY A 300 -12.39 1.09 15.46
C GLY A 300 -13.82 0.58 15.31
N SER A 301 -14.69 0.86 16.27
CA SER A 301 -16.12 0.54 16.20
C SER A 301 -16.82 1.08 14.94
N ASP A 302 -16.44 2.27 14.45
CA ASP A 302 -16.99 2.86 13.23
C ASP A 302 -16.51 2.13 11.96
N PHE A 303 -15.23 1.71 11.93
CA PHE A 303 -14.69 0.88 10.83
C PHE A 303 -15.38 -0.48 10.79
N VAL A 304 -15.45 -1.16 11.94
CA VAL A 304 -16.07 -2.48 12.08
C VAL A 304 -17.55 -2.43 11.70
N SER A 305 -18.26 -1.36 12.06
CA SER A 305 -19.66 -1.18 11.69
C SER A 305 -19.86 -1.10 10.17
N LEU A 306 -18.97 -0.41 9.43
CA LEU A 306 -19.04 -0.38 7.97
C LEU A 306 -18.72 -1.74 7.35
N ILE A 307 -17.68 -2.43 7.84
CA ILE A 307 -17.27 -3.75 7.32
C ILE A 307 -18.38 -4.77 7.52
N THR A 308 -18.96 -4.82 8.72
CA THR A 308 -20.04 -5.77 9.05
C THR A 308 -21.36 -5.42 8.37
N ALA A 309 -21.61 -4.15 8.03
CA ALA A 309 -22.77 -3.77 7.23
C ALA A 309 -22.62 -4.16 5.75
N ALA A 310 -21.38 -4.20 5.23
CA ALA A 310 -21.10 -4.50 3.82
C ALA A 310 -21.05 -6.00 3.51
N HIS A 311 -20.95 -6.86 4.51
CA HIS A 311 -20.76 -8.30 4.33
C HIS A 311 -21.74 -9.11 5.18
N ALA A 312 -22.10 -10.31 4.68
CA ALA A 312 -22.88 -11.25 5.49
C ALA A 312 -22.12 -11.64 6.78
N GLU A 313 -22.88 -11.94 7.83
CA GLU A 313 -22.33 -12.40 9.10
C GLU A 313 -21.45 -13.65 8.88
N GLY A 314 -20.22 -13.62 9.39
CA GLY A 314 -19.25 -14.71 9.24
C GLY A 314 -18.49 -14.75 7.90
N ALA A 315 -18.77 -13.85 6.95
CA ALA A 315 -18.04 -13.80 5.68
C ALA A 315 -16.60 -13.28 5.85
N VAL A 316 -16.37 -12.39 6.82
CA VAL A 316 -15.03 -11.91 7.15
C VAL A 316 -14.29 -12.96 7.98
N VAL A 317 -13.12 -13.38 7.50
CA VAL A 317 -12.30 -14.45 8.12
C VAL A 317 -11.03 -13.95 8.78
N ALA A 318 -10.60 -12.74 8.45
CA ALA A 318 -9.46 -12.09 9.09
C ALA A 318 -9.63 -10.57 8.97
N SER A 319 -9.09 -9.86 9.95
CA SER A 319 -8.94 -8.41 9.89
C SER A 319 -7.72 -7.97 10.66
N SER A 320 -7.16 -6.82 10.30
CA SER A 320 -6.13 -6.13 11.04
C SER A 320 -6.42 -4.64 11.08
N ALA A 321 -6.10 -4.02 12.21
CA ALA A 321 -6.07 -2.59 12.38
C ALA A 321 -4.62 -2.13 12.41
N TYR A 322 -4.38 -1.01 11.75
CA TYR A 322 -3.07 -0.40 11.58
C TYR A 322 -3.22 1.10 11.82
N PHE A 323 -2.36 1.66 12.65
CA PHE A 323 -2.19 3.10 12.80
C PHE A 323 -0.72 3.43 12.63
N SER A 324 -0.39 4.44 11.83
CA SER A 324 0.99 4.90 11.72
C SER A 324 1.10 6.41 11.74
N VAL A 325 2.27 6.89 12.13
CA VAL A 325 2.72 8.26 11.91
C VAL A 325 3.89 8.21 10.95
N ALA A 326 3.77 8.97 9.87
CA ALA A 326 4.83 9.18 8.91
C ALA A 326 5.20 10.66 8.89
N TRP A 327 6.50 10.92 8.81
CA TRP A 327 7.02 12.25 8.45
C TRP A 327 6.86 12.45 6.95
N GLU A 328 6.72 13.69 6.52
CA GLU A 328 6.82 14.12 5.13
C GLU A 328 7.67 15.39 5.15
N PRO A 329 8.78 15.47 4.40
CA PRO A 329 9.66 16.64 4.39
C PRO A 329 8.96 17.94 3.98
N ARG A 330 7.77 17.89 3.35
CA ARG A 330 6.99 19.07 2.98
C ARG A 330 5.62 19.15 3.65
N ALA A 331 5.19 20.38 3.87
CA ALA A 331 4.00 20.64 4.67
C ALA A 331 2.66 20.29 4.01
N ASN A 332 2.59 20.23 2.67
CA ASN A 332 1.31 20.26 1.96
C ASN A 332 1.14 19.19 0.86
N ILE A 333 2.15 18.37 0.57
CA ILE A 333 2.07 17.37 -0.52
C ILE A 333 2.70 16.07 -0.03
N VAL A 334 1.99 14.96 -0.22
CA VAL A 334 2.57 13.62 -0.04
C VAL A 334 3.48 13.33 -1.24
N SER A 335 4.76 13.12 -0.99
CA SER A 335 5.69 12.76 -2.05
C SER A 335 5.49 11.31 -2.48
N ALA A 336 5.64 11.05 -3.77
CA ALA A 336 5.40 9.73 -4.35
C ALA A 336 6.44 8.69 -3.93
N ASN A 337 7.56 9.11 -3.34
CA ASN A 337 8.74 8.31 -3.08
C ASN A 337 9.32 8.49 -1.69
N TYR A 338 8.47 8.66 -0.69
CA TYR A 338 8.97 8.83 0.67
C TYR A 338 8.46 7.77 1.64
N TYR A 339 9.41 7.27 2.44
CA TYR A 339 9.18 6.35 3.54
C TYR A 339 9.79 6.99 4.79
N GLY A 340 8.92 7.45 5.68
CA GLY A 340 9.33 8.06 6.95
C GLY A 340 8.42 7.65 8.09
N GLU A 341 8.02 6.38 8.12
CA GLU A 341 7.27 5.84 9.24
C GLU A 341 8.12 5.90 10.51
N VAL A 342 7.65 6.68 11.48
CA VAL A 342 8.32 6.92 12.78
C VAL A 342 7.60 6.23 13.94
N LEU A 343 6.33 5.86 13.72
CA LEU A 343 5.51 5.07 14.62
C LEU A 343 4.62 4.16 13.80
N ASN A 344 4.60 2.88 14.14
CA ASN A 344 3.64 1.91 13.66
C ASN A 344 2.91 1.27 14.83
N VAL A 345 1.60 1.12 14.77
CA VAL A 345 0.78 0.40 15.75
C VAL A 345 -0.10 -0.58 14.99
N ASN A 346 -0.07 -1.85 15.34
CA ASN A 346 -0.82 -2.89 14.64
C ASN A 346 -1.46 -3.89 15.60
N ALA A 347 -2.69 -4.29 15.29
CA ALA A 347 -3.41 -5.36 15.97
C ALA A 347 -4.19 -6.19 14.96
N ASP A 348 -4.07 -7.50 15.06
CA ASP A 348 -4.89 -8.44 14.29
C ASP A 348 -6.16 -8.78 15.05
N ALA A 349 -7.25 -9.02 14.33
CA ALA A 349 -8.46 -9.57 14.91
C ALA A 349 -8.19 -10.98 15.46
N LEU A 350 -8.69 -11.27 16.65
CA LEU A 350 -8.51 -12.55 17.29
C LEU A 350 -9.66 -13.47 16.88
N SER A 351 -9.33 -14.65 16.34
CA SER A 351 -10.31 -15.71 16.17
C SER A 351 -10.54 -16.37 17.53
N MET A 352 -11.70 -16.11 18.13
CA MET A 352 -12.10 -16.70 19.40
C MET A 352 -13.29 -17.63 19.22
N PRO A 353 -13.35 -18.75 19.95
CA PRO A 353 -14.55 -19.57 19.97
C PRO A 353 -15.77 -18.78 20.48
N VAL A 354 -16.92 -18.99 19.84
CA VAL A 354 -18.19 -18.35 20.27
C VAL A 354 -18.58 -18.73 21.71
N ASP A 355 -18.21 -19.93 22.17
CA ASP A 355 -18.38 -20.37 23.56
C ASP A 355 -17.03 -20.77 24.18
N PRO A 356 -16.40 -19.91 25.01
CA PRO A 356 -15.12 -20.22 25.64
C PRO A 356 -15.19 -21.42 26.59
N VAL A 357 -16.38 -21.82 27.07
CA VAL A 357 -16.54 -23.04 27.89
C VAL A 357 -16.23 -24.30 27.09
N CYS A 358 -16.45 -24.26 25.77
CA CYS A 358 -16.12 -25.37 24.88
C CYS A 358 -14.61 -25.52 24.62
N TYR A 359 -13.78 -24.54 24.99
CA TYR A 359 -12.34 -24.50 24.68
C TYR A 359 -11.52 -24.21 25.95
N PRO A 360 -11.54 -25.12 26.94
CA PRO A 360 -11.06 -24.84 28.29
C PRO A 360 -9.53 -24.73 28.42
N ASP A 361 -8.77 -25.18 27.41
CA ASP A 361 -7.30 -25.18 27.45
C ASP A 361 -6.66 -23.91 26.86
N GLY A 362 -7.44 -23.05 26.20
CA GLY A 362 -6.92 -21.86 25.50
C GLY A 362 -6.05 -22.18 24.28
N GLU A 363 -5.81 -23.47 23.97
CA GLU A 363 -5.04 -23.92 22.80
C GLU A 363 -5.92 -24.03 21.55
N GLY A 364 -7.19 -23.62 21.65
CA GLY A 364 -8.15 -23.70 20.55
C GLY A 364 -8.64 -25.12 20.27
N MET A 365 -8.34 -26.09 21.14
CA MET A 365 -8.92 -27.43 21.03
C MET A 365 -10.28 -27.46 21.71
N CYS A 366 -11.31 -27.75 20.93
CA CYS A 366 -12.65 -27.93 21.48
C CYS A 366 -12.70 -29.21 22.34
N ASP A 367 -13.26 -29.12 23.54
CA ASP A 367 -13.66 -30.26 24.36
C ASP A 367 -15.10 -30.68 24.01
N PRO A 368 -15.28 -31.82 23.29
CA PRO A 368 -16.61 -32.29 22.92
C PRO A 368 -17.50 -32.63 24.13
N ALA A 369 -16.90 -32.90 25.29
CA ALA A 369 -17.64 -33.16 26.52
C ALA A 369 -18.15 -31.87 27.19
N ALA A 370 -17.45 -30.75 26.99
CA ALA A 370 -17.88 -29.43 27.46
C ALA A 370 -18.89 -28.77 26.50
N CYS A 371 -18.87 -29.14 25.21
CA CYS A 371 -19.71 -28.50 24.19
C CYS A 371 -20.99 -29.28 23.89
N ALA A 372 -22.08 -28.96 24.60
CA ALA A 372 -23.38 -29.64 24.47
C ALA A 372 -24.01 -29.53 23.06
N ALA A 373 -23.62 -28.52 22.27
CA ALA A 373 -24.06 -28.32 20.90
C ALA A 373 -23.14 -28.96 19.84
N GLY A 374 -22.07 -29.64 20.26
CA GLY A 374 -20.98 -30.08 19.40
C GLY A 374 -19.89 -29.02 19.27
N CYS A 375 -18.68 -29.45 18.91
CA CYS A 375 -17.59 -28.58 18.53
C CYS A 375 -17.93 -27.95 17.19
N ASN A 376 -18.71 -26.88 17.23
CA ASN A 376 -19.01 -26.11 16.04
C ASN A 376 -17.77 -25.27 15.78
N ASP A 377 -17.17 -25.38 14.60
CA ASP A 377 -16.04 -24.55 14.13
C ASP A 377 -16.40 -23.05 14.01
N ALA A 378 -17.49 -22.62 14.66
CA ALA A 378 -17.94 -21.25 14.72
C ALA A 378 -16.96 -20.45 15.59
N MET A 379 -15.96 -19.89 14.92
CA MET A 379 -15.09 -18.86 15.46
C MET A 379 -15.77 -17.50 15.24
N SER A 380 -15.82 -16.68 16.28
CA SER A 380 -16.12 -15.25 16.17
C SER A 380 -14.82 -14.47 16.06
N LEU A 381 -14.82 -13.43 15.22
CA LEU A 381 -13.74 -12.46 15.22
C LEU A 381 -13.95 -11.44 16.33
N VAL A 382 -12.97 -11.33 17.22
CA VAL A 382 -12.82 -10.19 18.12
C VAL A 382 -12.00 -9.15 17.40
N TRP A 383 -12.65 -8.07 16.99
CA TRP A 383 -12.06 -7.00 16.21
C TRP A 383 -11.23 -6.07 17.09
N PRO A 384 -10.19 -5.41 16.53
CA PRO A 384 -9.65 -4.20 17.14
C PRO A 384 -10.74 -3.14 17.23
N ASP A 385 -11.12 -2.76 18.45
CA ASP A 385 -12.17 -1.78 18.71
C ASP A 385 -11.59 -0.34 18.75
N ASP A 386 -12.17 0.58 19.50
CA ASP A 386 -11.61 1.92 19.72
C ASP A 386 -10.21 1.85 20.38
N LEU A 387 -9.25 2.60 19.83
CA LEU A 387 -7.91 2.81 20.40
C LEU A 387 -7.77 4.26 20.83
N GLN A 388 -7.61 4.48 22.14
CA GLN A 388 -7.30 5.80 22.69
C GLN A 388 -6.06 5.74 23.58
N ALA A 389 -4.93 6.22 23.08
CA ALA A 389 -3.67 6.21 23.82
C ALA A 389 -2.69 7.28 23.32
N THR A 390 -1.77 7.72 24.18
CA THR A 390 -0.68 8.62 23.79
C THR A 390 0.56 7.79 23.49
N PHE A 391 1.09 7.89 22.28
CA PHE A 391 2.35 7.26 21.87
C PHE A 391 3.47 8.29 21.77
N GLU A 392 4.70 7.81 21.84
CA GLU A 392 5.89 8.63 21.61
C GLU A 392 6.58 8.18 20.32
N TYR A 393 7.20 9.10 19.58
CA TYR A 393 7.97 8.80 18.38
C TYR A 393 9.15 9.77 18.19
N GLY A 394 10.25 9.29 17.59
CA GLY A 394 11.42 10.11 17.26
C GLY A 394 11.47 10.50 15.78
N ASN A 395 12.08 11.66 15.45
CA ASN A 395 12.34 12.06 14.06
C ASN A 395 13.77 11.72 13.63
N PRO A 396 14.00 10.67 12.81
CA PRO A 396 15.34 10.30 12.39
C PRO A 396 15.88 11.11 11.20
N PHE A 397 15.06 11.95 10.55
CA PHE A 397 15.49 12.69 9.36
C PHE A 397 15.95 14.11 9.68
N GLY A 398 15.61 14.61 10.88
CA GLY A 398 15.81 16.00 11.24
C GLY A 398 15.06 16.96 10.32
N GLY A 399 15.16 18.26 10.60
CA GLY A 399 14.60 19.30 9.73
C GLY A 399 13.11 19.59 9.88
N GLU A 400 12.64 20.51 9.04
CA GLU A 400 11.23 20.90 8.95
C GLU A 400 10.47 19.88 8.10
N GLY A 401 9.21 19.62 8.44
CA GLY A 401 8.31 18.74 7.71
C GLY A 401 6.93 18.73 8.35
N VAL A 402 6.03 17.92 7.82
CA VAL A 402 4.73 17.66 8.43
C VAL A 402 4.59 16.19 8.72
N TYR A 403 4.09 15.89 9.91
CA TYR A 403 3.66 14.53 10.24
C TYR A 403 2.23 14.36 9.80
N TYR A 404 1.94 13.23 9.19
CA TYR A 404 0.58 12.76 8.99
C TYR A 404 0.44 11.38 9.60
N ALA A 405 -0.79 11.08 9.99
CA ALA A 405 -1.14 9.81 10.56
C ALA A 405 -2.15 9.11 9.66
N VAL A 406 -2.05 7.78 9.62
CA VAL A 406 -2.92 6.91 8.82
C VAL A 406 -3.55 5.90 9.77
N ALA A 407 -4.88 5.81 9.77
CA ALA A 407 -5.61 4.70 10.37
C ALA A 407 -6.18 3.84 9.25
N ARG A 408 -5.91 2.53 9.28
CA ARG A 408 -6.32 1.57 8.27
C ARG A 408 -6.89 0.33 8.93
N TYR A 409 -8.06 -0.08 8.49
CA TYR A 409 -8.63 -1.40 8.77
C TYR A 409 -8.59 -2.22 7.50
N SER A 410 -7.83 -3.30 7.50
CA SER A 410 -7.82 -4.28 6.42
C SER A 410 -8.61 -5.49 6.85
N PHE A 411 -9.27 -6.13 5.90
CA PHE A 411 -10.03 -7.33 6.17
C PHE A 411 -10.03 -8.25 4.96
N THR A 412 -10.37 -9.49 5.22
CA THR A 412 -10.37 -10.55 4.23
C THR A 412 -11.70 -11.27 4.26
N VAL A 413 -12.39 -11.30 3.11
CA VAL A 413 -13.69 -11.96 2.96
C VAL A 413 -13.49 -13.31 2.30
N ARG A 414 -14.07 -14.36 2.87
CA ARG A 414 -14.11 -15.68 2.24
C ARG A 414 -15.00 -15.62 1.00
N ARG A 415 -14.47 -16.14 -0.11
CA ARG A 415 -15.20 -16.40 -1.35
C ARG A 415 -15.16 -17.90 -1.59
N THR A 416 -16.31 -18.49 -1.86
CA THR A 416 -16.38 -19.89 -2.27
C THR A 416 -16.77 -19.94 -3.73
N ASP A 417 -15.86 -20.48 -4.54
CA ASP A 417 -16.22 -20.97 -5.86
C ASP A 417 -16.92 -22.31 -5.67
N VAL A 418 -18.25 -22.28 -5.68
CA VAL A 418 -19.11 -23.44 -5.41
C VAL A 418 -18.87 -24.56 -6.43
N ASP A 419 -18.51 -24.21 -7.66
CA ASP A 419 -18.30 -25.19 -8.73
C ASP A 419 -16.93 -25.88 -8.61
N ARG A 420 -15.98 -25.27 -7.90
CA ARG A 420 -14.60 -25.77 -7.76
C ARG A 420 -14.24 -26.27 -6.38
N GLU A 421 -15.12 -26.06 -5.40
CA GLU A 421 -14.85 -26.34 -3.99
C GLU A 421 -13.59 -25.63 -3.47
N LEU A 422 -13.20 -24.51 -4.11
CA LEU A 422 -12.06 -23.70 -3.70
C LEU A 422 -12.55 -22.54 -2.81
N SER A 423 -11.96 -22.47 -1.63
CA SER A 423 -12.08 -21.31 -0.75
C SER A 423 -10.93 -20.36 -1.04
N ASP A 424 -11.27 -19.11 -1.29
CA ASP A 424 -10.32 -18.03 -1.48
C ASP A 424 -10.73 -16.84 -0.62
N THR A 425 -9.89 -15.81 -0.64
CA THR A 425 -9.94 -14.67 0.23
C THR A 425 -9.78 -13.38 -0.56
N MET A 426 -10.77 -12.49 -0.48
CA MET A 426 -10.72 -11.16 -1.09
C MET A 426 -10.28 -10.12 -0.05
N PRO A 427 -9.18 -9.39 -0.27
CA PRO A 427 -8.86 -8.26 0.58
C PRO A 427 -9.86 -7.11 0.37
N GLY A 428 -10.16 -6.40 1.44
CA GLY A 428 -10.79 -5.09 1.44
C GLY A 428 -10.14 -4.20 2.48
N SER A 429 -10.34 -2.89 2.38
CA SER A 429 -9.79 -1.96 3.36
C SER A 429 -10.57 -0.67 3.49
N LEU A 430 -10.46 -0.05 4.66
CA LEU A 430 -10.89 1.32 4.97
C LEU A 430 -9.67 2.07 5.48
N THR A 431 -9.38 3.22 4.87
CA THR A 431 -8.23 4.04 5.27
C THR A 431 -8.67 5.48 5.48
N VAL A 432 -8.12 6.13 6.49
CA VAL A 432 -8.19 7.57 6.68
C VAL A 432 -6.80 8.09 7.03
N SER A 433 -6.36 9.14 6.34
CA SER A 433 -5.14 9.86 6.65
C SER A 433 -5.44 11.33 6.92
N ARG A 434 -4.62 11.97 7.74
CA ARG A 434 -4.64 13.43 7.96
C ARG A 434 -3.38 13.88 8.72
N PRO A 435 -3.05 15.18 8.73
CA PRO A 435 -1.96 15.72 9.55
C PRO A 435 -2.09 15.37 11.04
N VAL A 436 -0.95 15.10 11.69
CA VAL A 436 -0.85 14.94 13.15
C VAL A 436 -1.17 16.27 13.83
N GLY A 437 -1.76 16.19 15.03
CA GLY A 437 -2.20 17.36 15.79
C GLY A 437 -3.65 17.79 15.52
N SER A 438 -4.36 17.10 14.62
CA SER A 438 -5.82 17.20 14.56
C SER A 438 -6.44 16.65 15.85
N SER A 439 -7.37 17.40 16.46
CA SER A 439 -8.10 16.98 17.67
C SER A 439 -9.28 16.05 17.39
N GLU A 440 -9.64 15.86 16.13
CA GLU A 440 -10.74 14.98 15.75
C GLU A 440 -10.31 13.51 15.94
N PRO A 441 -11.23 12.56 16.14
CA PRO A 441 -10.91 11.14 16.10
C PRO A 441 -10.68 10.64 14.66
N PHE A 442 -9.91 9.57 14.48
CA PHE A 442 -9.78 8.86 13.21
C PHE A 442 -11.01 7.97 13.02
N VAL A 443 -11.91 8.43 12.17
CA VAL A 443 -13.14 7.75 11.74
C VAL A 443 -13.10 7.61 10.21
N PRO A 444 -13.79 6.61 9.63
CA PRO A 444 -13.97 6.56 8.18
C PRO A 444 -14.66 7.84 7.68
N VAL A 445 -14.12 8.46 6.63
CA VAL A 445 -14.73 9.65 5.99
C VAL A 445 -15.50 9.31 4.71
N VAL A 446 -15.26 8.12 4.17
CA VAL A 446 -15.96 7.54 3.01
C VAL A 446 -16.24 6.06 3.28
N GLY A 447 -17.41 5.57 2.86
CA GLY A 447 -17.80 4.16 2.97
C GLY A 447 -17.57 3.38 1.68
N PHE A 448 -17.88 2.07 1.70
CA PHE A 448 -17.78 1.23 0.51
C PHE A 448 -18.81 1.61 -0.57
N VAL A 449 -18.45 1.40 -1.84
CA VAL A 449 -19.46 1.39 -2.91
C VAL A 449 -20.45 0.25 -2.68
N ARG A 450 -21.65 0.37 -3.27
CA ARG A 450 -22.73 -0.61 -3.11
C ARG A 450 -23.15 -1.17 -4.45
N ASP A 451 -23.85 -2.31 -4.40
CA ASP A 451 -24.49 -2.92 -5.56
C ASP A 451 -23.60 -2.96 -6.82
N ILE A 452 -22.39 -3.51 -6.69
CA ILE A 452 -21.52 -3.67 -7.86
C ILE A 452 -22.19 -4.65 -8.84
N ARG A 453 -22.26 -4.23 -10.10
CA ARG A 453 -22.95 -4.93 -11.20
C ARG A 453 -22.04 -4.99 -12.43
N LEU A 454 -22.14 -6.09 -13.17
CA LEU A 454 -21.50 -6.29 -14.49
C LEU A 454 -22.59 -6.45 -15.54
N ASN A 455 -22.65 -5.54 -16.53
CA ASN A 455 -23.75 -5.46 -17.49
C ASN A 455 -25.14 -5.51 -16.83
N GLU A 456 -25.34 -4.69 -15.80
CA GLU A 456 -26.55 -4.62 -14.96
C GLU A 456 -26.84 -5.88 -14.12
N GLN A 457 -26.01 -6.93 -14.20
CA GLN A 457 -26.16 -8.13 -13.40
C GLN A 457 -25.42 -7.99 -12.07
N SER A 458 -26.09 -8.28 -10.96
CA SER A 458 -25.49 -8.24 -9.63
C SER A 458 -24.36 -9.27 -9.53
N THR A 459 -23.21 -8.84 -9.02
CA THR A 459 -22.13 -9.76 -8.67
C THR A 459 -22.41 -10.33 -7.28
N ALA A 460 -22.99 -11.51 -7.22
CA ALA A 460 -23.20 -12.19 -5.94
C ALA A 460 -21.86 -12.44 -5.23
N ASP A 461 -21.90 -12.50 -3.90
CA ASP A 461 -20.74 -12.80 -3.08
C ASP A 461 -20.23 -14.24 -3.25
N GLU A 462 -21.10 -15.13 -3.75
CA GLU A 462 -20.85 -16.56 -3.97
C GLU A 462 -21.14 -16.93 -5.44
N GLY A 463 -20.40 -17.94 -5.93
CA GLY A 463 -20.52 -18.43 -7.30
C GLY A 463 -19.75 -17.60 -8.33
N VAL A 464 -19.95 -17.96 -9.60
CA VAL A 464 -19.30 -17.31 -10.75
C VAL A 464 -20.36 -16.73 -11.67
N LEU A 465 -20.30 -15.42 -11.93
CA LEU A 465 -21.15 -14.75 -12.90
C LEU A 465 -20.62 -15.00 -14.33
N GLU A 466 -21.33 -15.80 -15.12
CA GLU A 466 -20.90 -16.19 -16.47
C GLU A 466 -21.42 -15.26 -17.57
N GLY A 467 -20.68 -15.17 -18.68
CA GLY A 467 -21.15 -14.57 -19.93
C GLY A 467 -21.25 -13.04 -19.91
N VAL A 468 -20.39 -12.37 -19.14
CA VAL A 468 -20.37 -10.90 -19.08
C VAL A 468 -19.69 -10.24 -20.30
N GLY A 469 -19.11 -11.03 -21.21
CA GLY A 469 -18.35 -10.54 -22.36
C GLY A 469 -16.95 -10.04 -21.98
N THR A 470 -16.15 -9.68 -23.00
CA THR A 470 -14.76 -9.23 -22.80
C THR A 470 -14.61 -7.75 -22.48
N SER A 471 -15.71 -7.00 -22.55
CA SER A 471 -15.77 -5.56 -22.28
C SER A 471 -17.05 -5.20 -21.51
N PRO A 472 -17.30 -5.82 -20.34
CA PRO A 472 -18.49 -5.54 -19.57
C PRO A 472 -18.46 -4.11 -19.03
N VAL A 473 -19.66 -3.56 -18.81
CA VAL A 473 -19.84 -2.33 -18.03
C VAL A 473 -19.86 -2.69 -16.55
N VAL A 474 -18.88 -2.18 -15.80
CA VAL A 474 -18.89 -2.17 -14.33
C VAL A 474 -19.71 -0.97 -13.88
N SER A 475 -20.77 -1.21 -13.13
CA SER A 475 -21.57 -0.15 -12.51
C SER A 475 -21.76 -0.42 -11.03
N PHE A 476 -21.90 0.63 -10.24
CA PHE A 476 -22.09 0.53 -8.80
C PHE A 476 -22.86 1.75 -8.29
N ASP A 477 -23.43 1.62 -7.10
CA ASP A 477 -24.04 2.75 -6.41
C ASP A 477 -22.98 3.40 -5.50
N PRO A 478 -22.99 4.73 -5.35
CA PRO A 478 -22.03 5.42 -4.50
C PRO A 478 -22.20 5.01 -3.02
N PRO A 479 -21.17 5.22 -2.19
CA PRO A 479 -21.24 4.99 -0.76
C PRO A 479 -22.36 5.77 -0.07
N GLU A 480 -22.91 5.21 1.02
CA GLU A 480 -23.84 5.96 1.88
C GLU A 480 -23.13 6.97 2.78
N LEU A 481 -21.88 6.67 3.17
CA LEU A 481 -21.02 7.54 3.95
C LEU A 481 -20.04 8.28 3.03
N GLY A 482 -19.97 9.61 3.18
CA GLY A 482 -19.03 10.46 2.46
C GLY A 482 -19.43 10.73 1.01
N THR A 483 -18.58 11.48 0.30
CA THR A 483 -18.72 11.70 -1.14
C THR A 483 -17.35 11.50 -1.77
N PRO A 484 -17.15 10.39 -2.52
CA PRO A 484 -15.88 10.14 -3.20
C PRO A 484 -15.59 11.24 -4.21
N THR A 485 -14.33 11.67 -4.29
CA THR A 485 -13.83 12.53 -5.37
C THR A 485 -13.66 11.72 -6.66
N PHE A 486 -13.23 10.46 -6.53
CA PHE A 486 -13.10 9.53 -7.65
C PHE A 486 -13.22 8.08 -7.16
N TYR A 487 -13.24 7.15 -8.11
CA TYR A 487 -13.24 5.72 -7.90
C TYR A 487 -12.06 5.07 -8.62
N ARG A 488 -11.58 3.98 -8.06
CA ARG A 488 -10.58 3.10 -8.67
C ARG A 488 -11.18 1.72 -8.84
N VAL A 489 -11.31 1.28 -10.10
CA VAL A 489 -11.76 -0.07 -10.46
C VAL A 489 -10.56 -0.90 -10.84
N THR A 490 -10.19 -1.87 -10.01
CA THR A 490 -9.08 -2.80 -10.25
C THR A 490 -9.62 -4.14 -10.70
N ILE A 491 -9.09 -4.66 -11.79
CA ILE A 491 -9.43 -6.00 -12.30
C ILE A 491 -8.30 -6.95 -11.95
N TRP A 492 -8.67 -8.06 -11.31
CA TRP A 492 -7.75 -9.13 -10.97
C TRP A 492 -8.09 -10.38 -11.79
N THR A 493 -7.07 -11.11 -12.20
CA THR A 493 -7.22 -12.51 -12.64
C THR A 493 -7.30 -13.41 -11.42
N ALA A 494 -7.99 -14.54 -11.58
CA ALA A 494 -7.93 -15.67 -10.68
C ALA A 494 -7.55 -16.90 -11.51
N GLU A 495 -6.34 -17.41 -11.29
CA GLU A 495 -5.83 -18.59 -12.00
C GLU A 495 -5.74 -19.76 -11.04
N ASP A 496 -6.28 -20.91 -11.45
CA ASP A 496 -6.06 -22.15 -10.73
C ASP A 496 -4.62 -22.59 -10.92
N ILE A 497 -3.90 -22.74 -9.81
CA ILE A 497 -2.58 -23.32 -9.76
C ILE A 497 -2.59 -24.48 -8.76
N LEU A 498 -1.54 -25.30 -8.80
CA LEU A 498 -1.26 -26.25 -7.73
C LEU A 498 -0.12 -25.71 -6.88
N ASP A 499 -0.19 -25.90 -5.56
CA ASP A 499 0.97 -25.71 -4.68
C ASP A 499 2.01 -26.83 -4.89
N GLU A 500 3.11 -26.78 -4.13
CA GLU A 500 4.20 -27.76 -4.24
C GLU A 500 3.76 -29.19 -3.89
N GLU A 501 2.73 -29.32 -3.04
CA GLU A 501 2.13 -30.57 -2.62
C GLU A 501 1.03 -31.08 -3.59
N GLY A 502 0.68 -30.30 -4.61
CA GLY A 502 -0.36 -30.63 -5.58
C GLY A 502 -1.78 -30.29 -5.13
N ASN A 503 -1.96 -29.50 -4.07
CA ASN A 503 -3.25 -28.99 -3.67
C ASN A 503 -3.63 -27.79 -4.54
N PRO A 504 -4.92 -27.64 -4.89
CA PRO A 504 -5.37 -26.50 -5.66
C PRO A 504 -5.29 -25.20 -4.86
N LYS A 505 -4.82 -24.15 -5.51
CA LYS A 505 -4.69 -22.79 -4.98
C LYS A 505 -5.10 -21.79 -6.06
N ILE A 506 -5.67 -20.66 -5.65
CA ILE A 506 -5.95 -19.56 -6.55
C ILE A 506 -4.79 -18.57 -6.51
N ARG A 507 -4.25 -18.27 -7.68
CA ARG A 507 -3.26 -17.21 -7.89
C ARG A 507 -3.95 -15.96 -8.42
N LYS A 508 -3.75 -14.81 -7.76
CA LYS A 508 -4.34 -13.53 -8.18
C LYS A 508 -3.30 -12.59 -8.75
N GLY A 509 -3.59 -12.03 -9.93
CA GLY A 509 -2.78 -10.99 -10.57
C GLY A 509 -3.60 -9.76 -10.89
N ARG A 510 -3.14 -8.57 -10.49
CA ARG A 510 -3.73 -7.31 -10.97
C ARG A 510 -3.39 -7.14 -12.44
N ILE A 511 -4.39 -7.03 -13.30
CA ILE A 511 -4.17 -6.88 -14.76
C ILE A 511 -4.63 -5.54 -15.31
N ALA A 512 -5.58 -4.89 -14.64
CA ALA A 512 -5.99 -3.54 -15.01
C ALA A 512 -6.39 -2.70 -13.81
N ARG A 513 -6.28 -1.38 -13.97
CA ARG A 513 -6.80 -0.36 -13.05
C ARG A 513 -7.40 0.78 -13.85
N ILE A 514 -8.61 1.21 -13.51
CA ILE A 514 -9.31 2.33 -14.13
C ILE A 514 -9.58 3.38 -13.05
N LEU A 515 -9.10 4.61 -13.25
CA LEU A 515 -9.45 5.78 -12.45
C LEU A 515 -10.61 6.52 -13.13
N THR A 516 -11.66 6.87 -12.38
CA THR A 516 -12.84 7.53 -12.93
C THR A 516 -13.56 8.38 -11.88
N ALA A 517 -14.23 9.45 -12.28
CA ALA A 517 -15.19 10.16 -11.43
C ALA A 517 -16.60 9.53 -11.48
N ASP A 518 -16.86 8.66 -12.46
CA ASP A 518 -18.18 8.09 -12.72
C ASP A 518 -18.41 6.81 -11.93
N THR A 519 -19.68 6.49 -11.67
CA THR A 519 -20.09 5.23 -11.04
C THR A 519 -20.37 4.12 -12.06
N THR A 520 -19.96 4.33 -13.32
CA THR A 520 -20.07 3.39 -14.42
C THR A 520 -18.85 3.50 -15.31
N VAL A 521 -18.20 2.38 -15.60
CA VAL A 521 -17.06 2.30 -16.52
C VAL A 521 -17.13 1.03 -17.35
N THR A 522 -16.80 1.13 -18.62
CA THR A 522 -16.66 -0.02 -19.51
C THR A 522 -15.25 -0.54 -19.40
N ILE A 523 -15.08 -1.85 -19.17
CA ILE A 523 -13.74 -2.46 -19.19
C ILE A 523 -13.21 -2.42 -20.63
N PRO A 524 -12.07 -1.74 -20.91
CA PRO A 524 -11.57 -1.64 -22.28
C PRO A 524 -11.18 -3.01 -22.87
N PRO A 525 -11.28 -3.19 -24.20
CA PRO A 525 -10.89 -4.43 -24.86
C PRO A 525 -9.46 -4.85 -24.56
N GLY A 526 -9.21 -6.17 -24.50
CA GLY A 526 -7.89 -6.73 -24.24
C GLY A 526 -7.48 -6.75 -22.77
N VAL A 527 -8.33 -6.29 -21.86
CA VAL A 527 -8.19 -6.55 -20.41
C VAL A 527 -8.68 -7.96 -20.09
N LEU A 528 -9.88 -8.34 -20.54
CA LEU A 528 -10.44 -9.66 -20.32
C LEU A 528 -10.22 -10.57 -21.53
N THR A 529 -9.94 -11.84 -21.28
CA THR A 529 -9.79 -12.89 -22.29
C THR A 529 -10.87 -13.95 -22.11
N PRO A 530 -11.48 -14.46 -23.20
CA PRO A 530 -12.49 -15.53 -23.11
C PRO A 530 -12.00 -16.73 -22.31
N GLY A 531 -12.83 -17.24 -21.40
CA GLY A 531 -12.53 -18.38 -20.53
C GLY A 531 -11.63 -18.06 -19.32
N GLY A 532 -11.18 -16.81 -19.16
CA GLY A 532 -10.52 -16.36 -17.94
C GLY A 532 -11.52 -16.12 -16.81
N ILE A 533 -11.03 -16.15 -15.57
CA ILE A 533 -11.81 -15.82 -14.38
C ILE A 533 -11.23 -14.58 -13.76
N TYR A 534 -12.14 -13.71 -13.37
CA TYR A 534 -11.82 -12.39 -12.88
C TYR A 534 -12.66 -12.05 -11.68
N LEU A 535 -12.24 -10.98 -11.03
CA LEU A 535 -13.00 -10.27 -10.03
C LEU A 535 -12.66 -8.78 -10.17
N ALA A 536 -13.62 -7.94 -9.80
CA ALA A 536 -13.47 -6.50 -9.81
C ALA A 536 -13.40 -6.03 -8.36
N GLN A 537 -12.51 -5.09 -8.09
CA GLN A 537 -12.39 -4.42 -6.81
C GLN A 537 -12.60 -2.94 -7.04
N VAL A 538 -13.53 -2.35 -6.30
CA VAL A 538 -13.89 -0.94 -6.45
C VAL A 538 -13.55 -0.23 -5.15
N GLU A 539 -12.67 0.76 -5.27
CA GLU A 539 -12.27 1.64 -4.19
C GLU A 539 -12.90 3.02 -4.39
N ALA A 540 -13.67 3.47 -3.41
CA ALA A 540 -14.12 4.85 -3.30
C ALA A 540 -13.04 5.68 -2.63
N VAL A 541 -12.66 6.82 -3.23
CA VAL A 541 -11.59 7.67 -2.72
C VAL A 541 -12.08 9.11 -2.54
N GLN A 542 -11.92 9.63 -1.32
CA GLN A 542 -12.02 11.05 -1.02
C GLN A 542 -10.61 11.63 -0.92
N ASN A 543 -10.26 12.52 -1.84
CA ASN A 543 -8.97 13.22 -1.90
C ASN A 543 -9.23 14.65 -2.38
N ASP A 544 -8.87 15.64 -1.57
CA ASP A 544 -9.19 17.05 -1.80
C ASP A 544 -8.34 17.69 -2.91
N GLU A 545 -7.21 17.08 -3.28
CA GLU A 545 -6.28 17.58 -4.30
C GLU A 545 -6.53 16.95 -5.68
N TRP A 546 -7.34 15.90 -5.75
CA TRP A 546 -7.58 15.17 -7.01
C TRP A 546 -8.44 15.98 -7.97
N THR A 547 -8.03 15.98 -9.25
CA THR A 547 -8.86 16.42 -10.37
C THR A 547 -8.71 15.43 -11.53
N PRO A 548 -9.67 15.37 -12.48
CA PRO A 548 -9.53 14.50 -13.66
C PRO A 548 -8.29 14.81 -14.51
N GLY A 549 -7.80 16.06 -14.48
CA GLY A 549 -6.57 16.49 -15.16
C GLY A 549 -5.29 16.24 -14.36
N ARG A 550 -5.41 15.91 -13.06
CA ARG A 550 -4.30 15.63 -12.14
C ARG A 550 -4.59 14.38 -11.32
N PRO A 551 -4.71 13.21 -11.96
CA PRO A 551 -5.19 12.01 -11.29
C PRO A 551 -4.22 11.45 -10.24
N TYR A 552 -2.97 11.91 -10.24
CA TYR A 552 -1.92 11.56 -9.29
C TYR A 552 -1.58 12.71 -8.32
N ALA A 553 -2.47 13.68 -8.19
CA ALA A 553 -2.44 14.63 -7.09
C ALA A 553 -2.82 13.93 -5.79
N GLY A 554 -2.13 14.26 -4.71
CA GLY A 554 -2.16 13.48 -3.48
C GLY A 554 -2.18 14.42 -2.30
N SER A 555 -2.88 13.97 -1.28
CA SER A 555 -3.29 14.78 -0.15
C SER A 555 -2.88 14.11 1.14
N LEU A 556 -2.44 14.92 2.10
CA LEU A 556 -2.23 14.46 3.47
C LEU A 556 -3.56 14.01 4.11
N THR A 557 -4.68 14.56 3.64
CA THR A 557 -6.03 14.19 4.06
C THR A 557 -6.72 13.37 2.98
N THR A 558 -6.81 12.05 3.19
CA THR A 558 -7.40 11.12 2.24
C THR A 558 -8.28 10.13 2.99
N GLY A 559 -9.41 9.75 2.40
CA GLY A 559 -10.23 8.62 2.84
C GLY A 559 -10.38 7.61 1.72
N THR A 560 -10.25 6.32 2.01
CA THR A 560 -10.54 5.26 1.03
C THR A 560 -11.37 4.14 1.63
N ALA A 561 -12.19 3.52 0.79
CA ALA A 561 -12.99 2.36 1.12
C ALA A 561 -13.07 1.41 -0.07
N GLU A 562 -12.54 0.20 0.09
CA GLU A 562 -12.31 -0.77 -0.97
C GLU A 562 -13.07 -2.08 -0.71
N ILE A 563 -13.86 -2.49 -1.71
CA ILE A 563 -14.65 -3.73 -1.67
C ILE A 563 -14.58 -4.46 -3.02
N GLY A 564 -14.62 -5.79 -3.00
CA GLY A 564 -14.54 -6.63 -4.20
C GLY A 564 -15.81 -7.41 -4.50
N THR A 565 -16.01 -7.75 -5.78
CA THR A 565 -17.10 -8.62 -6.27
C THR A 565 -16.86 -10.10 -5.92
N GLY A 566 -17.83 -10.96 -6.23
CA GLY A 566 -17.56 -12.37 -6.51
C GLY A 566 -16.82 -12.58 -7.84
N TYR A 567 -16.65 -13.82 -8.27
CA TYR A 567 -15.99 -14.14 -9.53
C TYR A 567 -16.90 -13.91 -10.73
N PHE A 568 -16.30 -13.64 -11.89
CA PHE A 568 -17.00 -13.60 -13.16
C PHE A 568 -16.13 -14.09 -14.32
N THR A 569 -16.79 -14.51 -15.41
CA THR A 569 -16.14 -14.91 -16.66
C THR A 569 -16.76 -14.19 -17.87
N PRO A 570 -15.95 -13.71 -18.82
CA PRO A 570 -16.41 -13.19 -20.11
C PRO A 570 -17.34 -14.14 -20.87
#